data_AF-A0A8J4GTC0-F1
#
_entry.id   AF-A0A8J4GTC0-F1
#
_cell.length_a   1.000
_cell.length_b   1.000
_cell.length_c   1.000
_cell.angle_alpha   90.00
_cell.angle_beta   90.00
_cell.angle_gamma   90.00
#
_symmetry.space_group_name_H-M   'P 1'
#
loop_
_entity.id
_entity.type
_entity.pdbx_description
1 polymer ?
#
loop_
_entity_poly.entity_id
_entity_poly.type
_entity_poly.pdbx_seq_one_letter_code
_entity_poly.pdbx_strand_id
1 'polypeptide(L)'
;MECFHDVMLVTGGQLIFHGPREALLPFFGSMGLAPMPGQSLADFVQEVLASPQDQARYRVPPPALSPSLPPPPPPPLRSGRKCISSKRMRRVFDESEIGKEMAAKLAEPPYTHPLQGLSLRKEQYGARTVNMWLTVLWREAVLASRNKAFLVSSRCPR
;
A
#
# COMPACT_ATOMS: atom_id res chain seq x y z
N MET A 1 -4.17 0.87 10.57
CA MET A 1 -4.80 1.76 9.57
C MET A 1 -5.24 3.10 10.16
N GLU A 2 -5.49 3.21 11.47
CA GLU A 2 -6.02 4.45 12.07
C GLU A 2 -5.06 5.63 12.08
N CYS A 3 -3.75 5.40 12.02
CA CYS A 3 -2.74 6.47 11.99
C CYS A 3 -2.37 6.97 10.57
N PHE A 4 -2.94 6.38 9.52
CA PHE A 4 -2.61 6.76 8.14
C PHE A 4 -3.60 7.81 7.66
N HIS A 5 -3.07 8.94 7.18
CA HIS A 5 -3.85 9.98 6.52
C HIS A 5 -4.20 9.53 5.09
N ASP A 6 -3.19 9.04 4.36
CA ASP A 6 -3.33 8.52 3.00
C ASP A 6 -2.88 7.07 2.90
N VAL A 7 -3.55 6.31 2.02
CA VAL A 7 -3.27 4.91 1.72
C VAL A 7 -2.97 4.77 0.23
N MET A 8 -1.94 3.99 -0.11
CA MET A 8 -1.59 3.66 -1.49
C MET A 8 -1.61 2.14 -1.67
N LEU A 9 -2.41 1.65 -2.63
CA LEU A 9 -2.55 0.23 -2.95
C LEU A 9 -1.94 -0.07 -4.32
N VAL A 10 -1.02 -1.03 -4.36
CA VAL A 10 -0.35 -1.46 -5.59
C VAL A 10 -0.39 -2.97 -5.68
N THR A 11 -0.76 -3.53 -6.84
CA THR A 11 -0.63 -4.96 -7.12
C THR A 11 -0.20 -5.20 -8.57
N GLY A 12 0.69 -6.16 -8.79
CA GLY A 12 1.19 -6.48 -10.14
C GLY A 12 1.75 -5.26 -10.90
N GLY A 13 2.36 -4.31 -10.20
CA GLY A 13 2.89 -3.07 -10.77
C GLY A 13 1.83 -2.03 -11.17
N GLN A 14 0.56 -2.22 -10.79
CA GLN A 14 -0.53 -1.29 -11.06
C GLN A 14 -0.97 -0.61 -9.76
N LEU A 15 -1.05 0.72 -9.78
CA LEU A 15 -1.70 1.49 -8.71
C LEU A 15 -3.20 1.26 -8.77
N ILE A 16 -3.76 0.67 -7.72
CA ILE A 16 -5.19 0.39 -7.59
C ILE A 16 -5.92 1.54 -6.93
N PHE A 17 -5.31 2.16 -5.93
CA PHE A 17 -5.94 3.23 -5.17
C PHE A 17 -4.86 4.10 -4.53
N HIS A 18 -5.08 5.41 -4.51
CA HIS A 18 -4.31 6.35 -3.70
C HIS A 18 -5.23 7.45 -3.19
N GLY A 19 -5.26 7.66 -1.88
CA GLY A 19 -6.09 8.70 -1.26
C GLY A 19 -6.38 8.43 0.21
N PRO A 20 -7.31 9.19 0.82
CA PRO A 20 -7.60 9.08 2.23
C PRO A 20 -8.22 7.72 2.58
N ARG A 21 -7.93 7.23 3.79
CA ARG A 21 -8.38 5.91 4.23
C ARG A 21 -9.91 5.79 4.28
N GLU A 22 -10.61 6.89 4.53
CA GLU A 22 -12.08 6.94 4.65
C GLU A 22 -12.74 6.65 3.30
N ALA A 23 -12.08 7.02 2.21
CA ALA A 23 -12.58 6.82 0.86
C ALA A 23 -12.29 5.42 0.30
N LEU A 24 -11.53 4.61 1.04
CA LEU A 24 -11.17 3.25 0.67
C LEU A 24 -12.38 2.30 0.68
N LEU A 25 -13.19 2.35 1.74
CA LEU A 25 -14.36 1.48 1.88
C LEU A 25 -15.44 1.79 0.81
N PRO A 26 -15.80 3.06 0.54
CA PRO A 26 -16.67 3.42 -0.59
C PRO A 26 -16.13 2.94 -1.95
N PHE A 27 -14.82 3.04 -2.18
CA PHE A 27 -14.19 2.58 -3.42
C PHE A 27 -14.39 1.08 -3.64
N PHE A 28 -14.12 0.24 -2.62
CA PHE A 28 -14.39 -1.20 -2.72
C PHE A 28 -15.89 -1.53 -2.80
N GLY A 29 -16.73 -0.75 -2.11
CA GLY A 29 -18.18 -0.86 -2.20
C GLY A 29 -18.72 -0.63 -3.61
N SER A 30 -18.16 0.33 -4.36
CA SER A 30 -18.52 0.59 -5.77
C SER A 30 -18.22 -0.61 -6.69
N MET A 31 -17.26 -1.45 -6.29
CA MET A 31 -16.90 -2.69 -6.99
C MET A 31 -17.69 -3.91 -6.49
N GLY A 32 -18.60 -3.74 -5.53
CA GLY A 32 -19.39 -4.80 -4.91
C GLY A 32 -18.61 -5.66 -3.91
N LEU A 33 -17.53 -5.11 -3.33
CA LEU A 33 -16.72 -5.75 -2.31
C LEU A 33 -16.93 -5.08 -0.96
N ALA A 34 -17.16 -5.87 0.08
CA ALA A 34 -17.27 -5.36 1.45
C ALA A 34 -16.49 -6.26 2.42
N PRO A 35 -15.94 -5.70 3.51
CA PRO A 35 -15.29 -6.48 4.55
C PRO A 35 -16.30 -7.40 5.26
N MET A 36 -15.81 -8.54 5.76
CA MET A 36 -16.60 -9.43 6.60
C MET A 36 -16.83 -8.82 7.99
N PRO A 37 -17.93 -9.16 8.69
CA PRO A 37 -18.20 -8.64 10.03
C PRO A 37 -17.07 -9.02 11.00
N GLY A 38 -16.49 -8.00 11.65
CA GLY A 38 -15.37 -8.17 12.60
C GLY A 38 -13.97 -8.22 11.96
N GLN A 39 -13.86 -8.17 10.63
CA GLN A 39 -12.57 -8.08 9.95
C GLN A 39 -12.07 -6.63 9.91
N SER A 40 -10.78 -6.42 10.15
CA SER A 40 -10.19 -5.09 10.01
C SER A 40 -10.10 -4.66 8.54
N LEU A 41 -10.17 -3.35 8.28
CA LEU A 41 -10.01 -2.81 6.93
C LEU A 41 -8.65 -3.18 6.31
N ALA A 42 -7.61 -3.27 7.13
CA ALA A 42 -6.26 -3.63 6.68
C ALA A 42 -6.23 -5.06 6.14
N ASP A 43 -6.79 -6.00 6.90
CA ASP A 43 -6.83 -7.42 6.54
C ASP A 43 -7.67 -7.64 5.29
N PHE A 44 -8.84 -7.00 5.23
CA PHE A 44 -9.69 -7.03 4.04
C PHE A 44 -8.97 -6.57 2.77
N VAL A 45 -8.30 -5.42 2.84
CA VAL A 45 -7.57 -4.86 1.69
C VAL A 45 -6.44 -5.78 1.29
N GLN A 46 -5.68 -6.31 2.25
CA GLN A 46 -4.57 -7.21 1.97
C GLN A 46 -5.06 -8.51 1.31
N GLU A 47 -6.15 -9.11 1.79
CA GLU A 47 -6.73 -10.33 1.22
C GLU A 47 -7.30 -10.10 -0.19
N VAL A 48 -8.03 -8.99 -0.41
CA VAL A 48 -8.59 -8.64 -1.72
C VAL A 48 -7.51 -8.40 -2.78
N LEU A 49 -6.35 -7.88 -2.36
CA LEU A 49 -5.20 -7.62 -3.23
C LEU A 49 -4.30 -8.83 -3.47
N ALA A 50 -4.24 -9.76 -2.51
CA ALA A 50 -3.34 -10.91 -2.56
C ALA A 50 -3.74 -11.93 -3.63
N SER A 51 -5.03 -12.24 -3.76
CA SER A 51 -5.50 -13.22 -4.73
C SER A 51 -6.85 -12.85 -5.33
N PRO A 52 -6.97 -12.81 -6.66
CA PRO A 52 -8.27 -12.68 -7.33
C PRO A 52 -9.25 -13.79 -6.91
N GLN A 53 -8.74 -14.96 -6.53
CA GLN A 53 -9.55 -16.14 -6.17
C GLN A 53 -10.27 -15.93 -4.82
N ASP A 54 -9.64 -15.23 -3.87
CA ASP A 54 -10.20 -14.98 -2.54
C ASP A 54 -11.24 -13.84 -2.54
N GLN A 55 -11.32 -13.06 -3.61
CA GLN A 55 -12.34 -12.01 -3.79
C GLN A 55 -13.77 -12.57 -3.78
N ALA A 56 -13.97 -13.86 -4.05
CA ALA A 56 -15.29 -14.48 -4.01
C ALA A 56 -15.93 -14.37 -2.61
N ARG A 57 -15.13 -14.38 -1.55
CA ARG A 57 -15.58 -14.31 -0.15
C ARG A 57 -16.14 -12.94 0.23
N TYR A 58 -15.73 -11.89 -0.48
CA TYR A 58 -16.04 -10.50 -0.18
C TYR A 58 -17.17 -9.90 -1.01
N ARG A 59 -17.74 -10.69 -1.92
CA ARG A 59 -18.80 -10.21 -2.81
C ARG A 59 -20.12 -10.12 -2.08
N VAL A 60 -20.68 -8.92 -2.08
CA VAL A 60 -22.04 -8.71 -1.59
C VAL A 60 -23.01 -9.15 -2.71
N PRO A 61 -23.99 -10.03 -2.43
CA PRO A 61 -25.06 -10.29 -3.38
C PRO A 61 -25.80 -8.98 -3.69
N PRO A 62 -26.27 -8.76 -4.93
CA PRO A 62 -27.16 -7.64 -5.20
C PRO A 62 -28.35 -7.69 -4.22
N PRO A 63 -28.83 -6.54 -3.73
CA PRO A 63 -30.06 -6.52 -2.94
C PRO A 63 -31.14 -7.24 -3.73
N ALA A 64 -31.75 -8.25 -3.11
CA ALA A 64 -32.83 -9.00 -3.73
C ALA A 64 -33.88 -7.98 -4.20
N LEU A 65 -34.06 -7.88 -5.51
CA LEU A 65 -35.06 -7.04 -6.15
C LEU A 65 -36.42 -7.42 -5.58
N SER A 66 -36.89 -6.64 -4.61
CA SER A 66 -38.23 -6.66 -4.02
C SER A 66 -38.65 -7.99 -3.36
N PRO A 67 -39.13 -7.98 -2.09
CA PRO A 67 -39.67 -9.19 -1.45
C PRO A 67 -40.91 -9.79 -2.15
N SER A 68 -41.42 -9.13 -3.21
CA SER A 68 -42.58 -9.53 -4.01
C SER A 68 -42.24 -10.17 -5.37
N LEU A 69 -40.97 -10.22 -5.80
CA LEU A 69 -40.59 -10.82 -7.08
C LEU A 69 -40.13 -12.27 -6.86
N PRO A 70 -40.58 -13.25 -7.67
CA PRO A 70 -40.04 -14.60 -7.62
C PRO A 70 -38.51 -14.56 -7.77
N PRO A 71 -37.79 -15.43 -7.05
CA PRO A 71 -36.32 -15.43 -7.07
C PRO A 71 -35.85 -15.55 -8.53
N PRO A 72 -34.94 -14.68 -8.98
CA PRO A 72 -34.40 -14.81 -10.33
C PRO A 72 -33.78 -16.20 -10.50
N PRO A 73 -33.88 -16.81 -11.69
CA PRO A 73 -33.29 -18.11 -11.94
C PRO A 73 -31.82 -18.09 -11.51
N PRO A 74 -31.33 -19.14 -10.82
CA PRO A 74 -29.95 -19.19 -10.39
C PRO A 74 -29.07 -18.94 -11.63
N PRO A 75 -28.13 -17.98 -11.56
CA PRO A 75 -27.24 -17.72 -12.69
C PRO A 75 -26.57 -19.04 -13.07
N PRO A 76 -26.35 -19.29 -14.38
CA PRO A 76 -25.78 -20.56 -14.82
C PRO A 76 -24.51 -20.84 -14.03
N LEU A 77 -24.30 -22.10 -13.58
CA LEU A 77 -23.10 -22.53 -12.85
C LEU A 77 -21.79 -22.14 -13.58
N ARG A 78 -21.87 -21.86 -14.88
CA ARG A 78 -20.78 -21.45 -15.77
C ARG A 78 -20.62 -19.92 -15.92
N SER A 79 -21.41 -19.10 -15.23
CA SER A 79 -21.05 -17.71 -14.98
C SER A 79 -19.95 -17.72 -13.92
N GLY A 80 -18.78 -18.21 -14.33
CA GLY A 80 -17.56 -18.14 -13.54
C GLY A 80 -17.43 -16.70 -13.11
N ARG A 81 -17.65 -16.47 -11.82
CA ARG A 81 -17.88 -15.15 -11.26
C ARG A 81 -16.55 -14.41 -11.39
N LYS A 82 -16.30 -13.77 -12.54
CA LYS A 82 -14.96 -13.36 -13.01
C LYS A 82 -14.30 -12.52 -11.94
N CYS A 83 -13.15 -12.96 -11.44
CA CYS A 83 -12.40 -12.22 -10.44
C CYS A 83 -12.08 -10.81 -10.97
N ILE A 84 -12.10 -9.81 -10.12
CA ILE A 84 -11.79 -8.43 -10.50
C ILE A 84 -10.28 -8.37 -10.68
N SER A 85 -9.84 -8.21 -11.93
CA SER A 85 -8.42 -8.06 -12.23
C SER A 85 -7.90 -6.71 -11.76
N SER A 86 -6.60 -6.63 -11.47
CA SER A 86 -5.92 -5.37 -11.12
C SER A 86 -6.14 -4.28 -12.16
N LYS A 87 -6.14 -4.64 -13.46
CA LYS A 87 -6.47 -3.74 -14.58
C LYS A 87 -7.88 -3.17 -14.49
N ARG A 88 -8.85 -3.97 -14.04
CA ARG A 88 -10.23 -3.49 -13.84
C ARG A 88 -10.30 -2.53 -12.66
N MET A 89 -9.65 -2.85 -11.55
CA MET A 89 -9.61 -1.96 -10.38
C MET A 89 -8.94 -0.63 -10.73
N ARG A 90 -7.86 -0.67 -11.51
CA ARG A 90 -7.19 0.52 -12.04
C ARG A 90 -8.15 1.41 -12.85
N ARG A 91 -8.92 0.84 -13.78
CA ARG A 91 -9.90 1.61 -14.57
C ARG A 91 -10.96 2.25 -13.69
N VAL A 92 -11.51 1.50 -12.73
CA VAL A 92 -12.49 2.03 -11.77
C VAL A 92 -11.88 3.18 -10.96
N PHE A 93 -10.60 3.07 -10.57
CA PHE A 93 -9.90 4.15 -9.90
C PHE A 93 -9.72 5.38 -10.79
N ASP A 94 -9.31 5.23 -12.05
CA ASP A 94 -9.20 6.35 -13.00
C ASP A 94 -10.57 7.03 -13.25
N GLU A 95 -11.68 6.29 -13.16
CA GLU A 95 -13.05 6.81 -13.28
C GLU A 95 -13.57 7.46 -11.99
N SER A 96 -13.02 7.08 -10.83
CA SER A 96 -13.43 7.59 -9.51
C SER A 96 -13.08 9.07 -9.31
N GLU A 97 -13.80 9.74 -8.42
CA GLU A 97 -13.55 11.13 -8.06
C GLU A 97 -12.12 11.33 -7.52
N ILE A 98 -11.67 10.44 -6.65
CA ILE A 98 -10.34 10.47 -6.03
C ILE A 98 -9.24 10.32 -7.09
N GLY A 99 -9.43 9.40 -8.05
CA GLY A 99 -8.48 9.21 -9.14
C GLY A 99 -8.40 10.42 -10.06
N LYS A 100 -9.54 11.05 -10.37
CA LYS A 100 -9.59 12.30 -11.15
C LYS A 100 -8.95 13.47 -10.43
N GLU A 101 -9.22 13.63 -9.13
CA GLU A 101 -8.58 14.66 -8.30
C GLU A 101 -7.07 14.47 -8.24
N MET A 102 -6.61 13.23 -8.04
CA MET A 102 -5.19 12.91 -8.05
C MET A 102 -4.56 13.21 -9.43
N ALA A 103 -5.23 12.83 -10.52
CA ALA A 103 -4.77 13.13 -11.87
C ALA A 103 -4.69 14.65 -12.13
N ALA A 104 -5.66 15.42 -11.64
CA ALA A 104 -5.65 16.88 -11.72
C ALA A 104 -4.47 17.48 -10.94
N LYS A 105 -4.26 17.05 -9.69
CA LYS A 105 -3.10 17.48 -8.87
C LYS A 105 -1.76 17.14 -9.50
N LEU A 106 -1.66 16.01 -10.20
CA LEU A 106 -0.45 15.59 -10.91
C LEU A 106 -0.23 16.33 -12.24
N ALA A 107 -1.30 16.85 -12.85
CA ALA A 107 -1.21 17.65 -14.07
C ALA A 107 -0.73 19.08 -13.79
N GLU A 108 -0.92 19.56 -12.57
CA GLU A 108 -0.35 20.83 -12.12
C GLU A 108 1.19 20.76 -12.11
N PRO A 109 1.89 21.83 -12.50
CA PRO A 109 3.34 21.87 -12.40
C PRO A 109 3.76 21.67 -10.93
N PRO A 110 4.90 20.99 -10.69
CA PRO A 110 5.34 20.70 -9.34
C PRO A 110 5.49 22.00 -8.52
N TYR A 111 4.88 22.01 -7.35
CA TYR A 111 4.89 23.16 -6.44
C TYR A 111 6.33 23.62 -6.18
N THR A 112 6.60 24.88 -6.54
CA THR A 112 7.92 25.49 -6.38
C THR A 112 7.87 26.45 -5.18
N HIS A 113 8.38 26.00 -4.03
CA HIS A 113 8.49 26.86 -2.84
C HIS A 113 9.80 27.66 -2.89
N PRO A 114 9.83 28.94 -2.47
CA PRO A 114 11.07 29.74 -2.42
C PRO A 114 12.19 29.10 -1.58
N LEU A 115 11.83 28.27 -0.58
CA LEU A 115 12.77 27.52 0.26
C LEU A 115 12.99 26.05 -0.19
N GLN A 116 12.47 25.63 -1.35
CA GLN A 116 12.60 24.24 -1.83
C GLN A 116 14.06 23.81 -2.02
N GLY A 117 14.95 24.75 -2.33
CA GLY A 117 16.39 24.51 -2.41
C GLY A 117 17.02 24.14 -1.06
N LEU A 118 16.34 24.41 0.05
CA LEU A 118 16.78 24.07 1.41
C LEU A 118 16.19 22.75 1.92
N SER A 119 15.05 22.29 1.36
CA SER A 119 14.39 21.05 1.81
C SER A 119 14.99 19.79 1.17
N LEU A 120 15.38 19.87 -0.10
CA LEU A 120 16.10 18.80 -0.79
C LEU A 120 17.60 19.01 -0.65
N ARG A 121 18.25 18.21 0.20
CA ARG A 121 19.72 18.11 0.18
C ARG A 121 20.16 17.57 -1.18
N LYS A 122 20.82 18.43 -1.97
CA LYS A 122 21.41 18.07 -3.26
C LYS A 122 22.78 17.42 -3.14
N GLU A 123 23.38 17.48 -1.95
CA GLU A 123 24.64 16.82 -1.67
C GLU A 123 24.43 15.32 -1.51
N GLN A 124 25.27 14.52 -2.18
CA GLN A 124 25.22 13.05 -2.09
C GLN A 124 25.46 12.55 -0.66
N TYR A 125 26.22 13.32 0.14
CA TYR A 125 26.57 12.96 1.51
C TYR A 125 26.27 14.12 2.46
N GLY A 126 25.68 13.83 3.61
CA GLY A 126 25.38 14.84 4.63
C GLY A 126 26.61 15.35 5.40
N ALA A 127 27.76 14.70 5.22
CA ALA A 127 29.04 15.00 5.86
C ALA A 127 30.21 14.71 4.90
N ARG A 128 31.38 15.30 5.18
CA ARG A 128 32.61 15.01 4.44
C ARG A 128 33.00 13.54 4.57
N THR A 129 33.53 12.95 3.50
CA THR A 129 33.98 11.55 3.43
C THR A 129 34.94 11.20 4.58
N VAL A 130 35.91 12.07 4.88
CA VAL A 130 36.86 11.87 5.99
C VAL A 130 36.16 11.74 7.35
N ASN A 131 35.14 12.56 7.60
CA ASN A 131 34.37 12.49 8.84
C ASN A 131 33.57 11.19 8.92
N MET A 132 33.03 10.71 7.80
CA MET A 132 32.38 9.39 7.74
C MET A 132 33.37 8.27 8.07
N TRP A 133 34.56 8.27 7.47
CA TRP A 133 35.60 7.27 7.76
C TRP A 133 36.02 7.28 9.23
N LEU A 134 36.31 8.46 9.79
CA LEU A 134 36.67 8.59 11.20
C LEU A 134 35.55 8.12 12.13
N THR A 135 34.30 8.44 11.80
CA THR A 135 33.13 8.02 12.59
C THR A 135 32.95 6.51 12.56
N VAL A 136 33.14 5.86 11.41
CA VAL A 136 33.11 4.40 11.28
C VAL A 136 34.24 3.76 12.07
N LEU A 137 35.47 4.24 11.94
CA LEU A 137 36.63 3.73 12.70
C LEU A 137 36.42 3.87 14.21
N TRP A 138 35.90 5.02 14.66
CA TRP A 138 35.61 5.24 16.07
C TRP A 138 34.51 4.32 16.58
N ARG A 139 33.44 4.11 15.79
CA ARG A 139 32.39 3.16 16.10
C ARG A 139 32.96 1.74 16.27
N GLU A 140 33.80 1.28 15.35
CA GLU A 140 34.41 -0.06 15.43
C GLU A 140 35.33 -0.19 16.65
N ALA A 141 36.11 0.86 16.97
CA ALA A 141 36.92 0.89 18.19
C ALA A 141 36.06 0.80 19.46
N VAL A 142 34.93 1.52 19.51
CA VAL A 142 33.99 1.46 20.64
C VAL A 142 33.34 0.07 20.74
N LEU A 143 32.92 -0.52 19.62
CA LEU A 143 32.35 -1.87 19.59
C LEU A 143 33.37 -2.92 20.04
N ALA A 144 34.60 -2.84 19.55
CA ALA A 144 35.69 -3.74 19.93
C ALA A 144 36.04 -3.61 21.42
N SER A 145 36.10 -2.39 21.97
CA SER A 145 36.41 -2.17 23.39
C SER A 145 35.33 -2.68 24.34
N ARG A 146 34.04 -2.62 23.93
CA ARG A 146 32.89 -3.07 24.73
C ARG A 146 32.61 -4.55 24.57
N ASN A 147 32.82 -5.12 23.38
CA ASN A 147 32.64 -6.54 23.10
C ASN A 147 33.98 -7.29 23.15
N LYS A 148 34.55 -7.40 24.36
CA LYS A 148 35.82 -8.10 24.59
C LYS A 148 35.74 -9.60 24.28
N ALA A 149 34.55 -10.22 24.37
CA ALA A 149 34.37 -11.64 24.08
C ALA A 149 34.74 -12.02 22.63
N PHE A 150 34.44 -11.13 21.67
CA PHE A 150 34.80 -11.31 20.26
C PHE A 150 36.31 -11.13 20.00
N LEU A 151 36.97 -10.25 20.75
CA LEU A 151 38.43 -10.07 20.70
C LEU A 151 39.19 -11.20 21.40
N VAL A 152 38.61 -11.79 22.44
CA VAL A 152 39.20 -12.92 23.18
C VAL A 152 39.08 -14.21 22.38
N SER A 153 37.96 -14.46 21.69
CA SER A 153 37.79 -15.66 20.85
C SER A 153 38.66 -15.65 19.58
N SER A 154 38.99 -14.47 19.04
CA SER A 154 39.85 -14.32 17.85
C SER A 154 41.36 -14.36 18.15
N ARG A 155 41.76 -14.34 19.43
CA ARG A 155 43.16 -14.48 19.88
C ARG A 155 43.51 -15.86 20.44
N CYS A 156 42.56 -16.78 20.56
CA CYS A 156 42.87 -18.18 20.85
C CYS A 156 43.30 -18.87 19.54
N PRO A 157 44.57 -19.26 19.38
CA PRO A 157 44.92 -20.20 18.32
C PRO A 157 44.20 -21.53 18.57
N ARG A 158 43.78 -22.22 17.50
CA ARG A 158 43.36 -23.63 17.59
C ARG A 158 44.53 -24.51 17.99
#